data_AF-A0A1U7CV76-F1
#
_entry.id   AF-A0A1U7CV76-F1
#
_cell.length_a   1.000
_cell.length_b   1.000
_cell.length_c   1.000
_cell.angle_alpha   90.00
_cell.angle_beta   90.00
_cell.angle_gamma   90.00
#
_symmetry.space_group_name_H-M   'P 1'
#
loop_
_entity.id
_entity.type
_entity.pdbx_description
1 polymer ?
#
loop_
_entity_poly.entity_id
_entity_poly.type
_entity_poly.pdbx_seq_one_letter_code
_entity_poly.pdbx_strand_id
1 'polypeptide(L)'
;MRHLLRRLSLSGFLFVAAGSAMPSGSVDAQEVPESSPAPQPAPKSSAKKPLGLRILAPVVCKSIEGYEDYETLPDAELTSDEKLLVYYRPKGHKVVRQGDEYVAHLMQDGQVRRLGQKKVLLRKAKLLDYEAKSDIPPDEIYIRNTFSLKGLPPGEYEYDMILKDLNAKPATVTVTESVKFRVVAAKLPEAEAQPETKPRSGARF
;
A
#
# COMPACT_ATOMS: atom_id res chain seq x y z
N MET A 1 23.50 22.69 28.82
CA MET A 1 24.82 22.05 29.04
C MET A 1 25.13 21.13 27.88
N ARG A 2 26.26 21.43 27.21
CA ARG A 2 27.20 20.53 26.52
C ARG A 2 26.67 19.52 25.47
N HIS A 3 27.00 19.85 24.23
CA HIS A 3 27.25 19.00 23.07
C HIS A 3 27.97 17.67 23.37
N LEU A 4 27.74 16.64 22.55
CA LEU A 4 28.77 15.83 21.83
C LEU A 4 28.04 14.76 20.99
N LEU A 5 27.97 14.77 19.65
CA LEU A 5 28.96 14.52 18.58
C LEU A 5 29.54 13.08 18.47
N ARG A 6 29.37 12.53 17.25
CA ARG A 6 30.15 11.50 16.53
C ARG A 6 29.99 10.04 17.04
N ARG A 7 29.91 9.03 16.18
CA ARG A 7 30.80 8.73 15.05
C ARG A 7 30.10 8.01 13.90
N LEU A 8 30.42 8.44 12.67
CA LEU A 8 30.33 7.63 11.46
C LEU A 8 31.38 6.50 11.54
N SER A 9 31.02 5.30 11.08
CA SER A 9 31.98 4.30 10.62
C SER A 9 31.65 3.95 9.18
N LEU A 10 32.51 4.41 8.26
CA LEU A 10 32.62 3.86 6.92
C LEU A 10 33.55 2.65 7.01
N SER A 11 33.12 1.50 6.52
CA SER A 11 34.02 0.41 6.18
C SER A 11 33.57 -0.12 4.82
N GLY A 12 34.27 0.33 3.79
CA GLY A 12 34.21 -0.25 2.47
C GLY A 12 34.97 -1.57 2.47
N PHE A 13 34.43 -2.55 1.75
CA PHE A 13 35.18 -3.70 1.30
C PHE A 13 35.06 -3.78 -0.22
N LEU A 14 36.19 -3.48 -0.87
CA LEU A 14 36.49 -3.89 -2.24
C LEU A 14 36.68 -5.41 -2.22
N PHE A 15 36.05 -6.14 -3.14
CA PHE A 15 36.57 -7.42 -3.61
C PHE A 15 36.66 -7.38 -5.14
N VAL A 16 37.87 -7.64 -5.60
CA VAL A 16 38.30 -7.72 -7.00
C VAL A 16 38.66 -9.19 -7.28
N ALA A 17 38.59 -9.54 -8.57
CA ALA A 17 39.18 -10.69 -9.26
C ALA A 17 38.37 -11.99 -9.27
N ALA A 18 38.49 -12.87 -10.26
CA ALA A 18 38.95 -12.82 -11.67
C ALA A 18 38.86 -14.28 -12.16
N GLY A 19 38.51 -14.50 -13.43
CA GLY A 19 38.84 -15.73 -14.17
C GLY A 19 38.07 -17.00 -13.77
N SER A 20 37.96 -18.05 -14.58
CA SER A 20 38.44 -18.31 -15.94
C SER A 20 37.73 -19.57 -16.47
N ALA A 21 37.77 -19.72 -17.79
CA ALA A 21 37.90 -20.97 -18.53
C ALA A 21 36.70 -21.94 -18.59
N MET A 22 36.14 -21.99 -19.81
CA MET A 22 35.41 -23.13 -20.35
C MET A 22 36.33 -24.32 -20.60
N PRO A 23 35.75 -25.53 -20.69
CA PRO A 23 36.15 -26.47 -21.72
C PRO A 23 34.98 -26.87 -22.62
N SER A 24 35.25 -26.77 -23.92
CA SER A 24 34.57 -27.44 -25.02
C SER A 24 34.80 -28.95 -24.93
N GLY A 25 33.73 -29.73 -25.04
CA GLY A 25 33.77 -31.18 -25.18
C GLY A 25 32.64 -31.63 -26.09
N SER A 26 32.99 -32.03 -27.30
CA SER A 26 32.11 -32.61 -28.32
C SER A 26 32.50 -34.07 -28.49
N VAL A 27 31.55 -35.00 -28.31
CA VAL A 27 31.61 -36.31 -28.97
C VAL A 27 30.24 -37.00 -28.98
N ASP A 28 29.86 -37.32 -30.21
CA ASP A 28 29.09 -38.47 -30.73
C ASP A 28 27.63 -38.75 -30.35
N ALA A 29 26.88 -38.88 -31.43
CA ALA A 29 25.57 -39.46 -31.55
C ALA A 29 25.60 -40.96 -31.22
N GLN A 30 24.61 -41.42 -30.47
CA GLN A 30 24.23 -42.82 -30.49
C GLN A 30 22.70 -42.97 -30.36
N GLU A 31 22.24 -43.93 -31.14
CA GLU A 31 20.89 -44.30 -31.51
C GLU A 31 19.92 -44.56 -30.34
N VAL A 32 18.66 -44.28 -30.66
CA VAL A 32 17.45 -44.51 -29.86
C VAL A 32 17.24 -45.99 -29.56
N PRO A 33 16.81 -46.33 -28.34
CA PRO A 33 15.72 -47.29 -28.21
C PRO A 33 14.55 -46.70 -27.42
N GLU A 34 13.39 -46.83 -28.04
CA GLU A 34 12.06 -46.57 -27.51
C GLU A 34 11.78 -47.51 -26.32
N SER A 35 11.69 -46.97 -25.11
CA SER A 35 11.17 -47.68 -23.96
C SER A 35 10.33 -46.74 -23.09
N SER A 36 9.01 -46.97 -23.11
CA SER A 36 7.94 -46.63 -22.16
C SER A 36 8.12 -45.44 -21.19
N PRO A 37 7.16 -44.50 -21.12
CA PRO A 37 7.21 -43.42 -20.14
C PRO A 37 7.02 -43.98 -18.72
N ALA A 38 8.10 -43.94 -17.93
CA ALA A 38 8.01 -44.11 -16.49
C ALA A 38 7.09 -43.01 -15.90
N PRO A 39 6.33 -43.30 -14.82
CA PRO A 39 5.44 -42.33 -14.21
C PRO A 39 6.26 -41.12 -13.79
N GLN A 40 5.97 -39.95 -14.38
CA GLN A 40 6.54 -38.70 -13.92
C GLN A 40 6.20 -38.56 -12.42
N PRO A 41 7.19 -38.42 -11.53
CA PRO A 41 6.89 -38.14 -10.14
C PRO A 41 6.12 -36.82 -10.11
N ALA A 42 4.89 -36.88 -9.58
CA ALA A 42 4.04 -35.71 -9.39
C ALA A 42 4.88 -34.56 -8.83
N PRO A 43 4.72 -33.32 -9.35
CA PRO A 43 5.48 -32.18 -8.84
C PRO A 43 5.25 -32.12 -7.34
N LYS A 44 6.33 -32.34 -6.58
CA LYS A 44 6.33 -32.19 -5.13
C LYS A 44 5.80 -30.80 -4.86
N SER A 45 4.56 -30.75 -4.38
CA SER A 45 3.90 -29.55 -3.88
C SER A 45 4.85 -28.92 -2.89
N SER A 46 5.63 -27.94 -3.36
CA SER A 46 6.49 -27.12 -2.53
C SER A 46 5.55 -26.45 -1.54
N ALA A 47 5.57 -26.92 -0.29
CA ALA A 47 4.79 -26.34 0.80
C ALA A 47 4.99 -24.82 0.74
N LYS A 48 3.95 -24.10 0.30
CA LYS A 48 3.96 -22.64 0.22
C LYS A 48 4.28 -22.17 1.63
N LYS A 49 5.49 -21.63 1.84
CA LYS A 49 5.78 -20.86 3.06
C LYS A 49 4.62 -19.89 3.26
N PRO A 50 4.03 -19.81 4.46
CA PRO A 50 2.96 -18.85 4.70
C PRO A 50 3.48 -17.45 4.33
N LEU A 51 2.81 -16.84 3.36
CA LEU A 51 3.11 -15.49 2.92
C LEU A 51 2.76 -14.59 4.13
N GLY A 52 3.78 -14.02 4.77
CA GLY A 52 3.58 -13.11 5.93
C GLY A 52 2.70 -11.90 5.58
N LEU A 53 2.32 -11.13 6.61
CA LEU A 53 1.45 -9.95 6.51
C LEU A 53 1.83 -9.04 5.34
N ARG A 54 0.86 -8.73 4.48
CA ARG A 54 1.01 -7.88 3.29
C ARG A 54 -0.21 -6.98 3.13
N ILE A 55 0.00 -5.82 2.50
CA ILE A 55 -1.06 -4.96 1.98
C ILE A 55 -1.13 -5.19 0.48
N LEU A 56 -2.30 -5.57 -0.03
CA LEU A 56 -2.51 -5.83 -1.46
C LEU A 56 -3.33 -4.70 -2.08
N ALA A 57 -2.90 -4.32 -3.29
CA ALA A 57 -3.60 -3.40 -4.19
C ALA A 57 -4.14 -2.15 -3.48
N PRO A 58 -3.27 -1.32 -2.87
CA PRO A 58 -3.75 -0.07 -2.30
C PRO A 58 -4.12 0.92 -3.41
N VAL A 59 -5.33 1.47 -3.35
CA VAL A 59 -5.90 2.35 -4.37
C VAL A 59 -6.34 3.66 -3.72
N VAL A 60 -6.00 4.79 -4.37
CA VAL A 60 -6.54 6.10 -4.00
C VAL A 60 -7.92 6.24 -4.66
N CYS A 61 -8.93 6.52 -3.86
CA CYS A 61 -10.32 6.47 -4.29
C CYS A 61 -10.97 7.86 -4.27
N LYS A 62 -11.94 8.07 -5.16
CA LYS A 62 -12.88 9.18 -5.14
C LYS A 62 -14.05 8.88 -4.20
N SER A 63 -14.55 7.64 -4.23
CA SER A 63 -15.58 7.13 -3.30
C SER A 63 -15.34 5.65 -2.97
N ILE A 64 -15.89 5.21 -1.84
CA ILE A 64 -15.83 3.81 -1.37
C ILE A 64 -17.19 3.52 -0.72
N GLU A 65 -18.03 2.75 -1.41
CA GLU A 65 -19.42 2.45 -1.03
C GLU A 65 -19.55 1.08 -0.36
N GLY A 66 -18.59 0.18 -0.57
CA GLY A 66 -18.64 -1.15 0.03
C GLY A 66 -17.40 -1.99 -0.23
N TYR A 67 -17.57 -3.30 -0.05
CA TYR A 67 -16.53 -4.28 -0.37
C TYR A 67 -16.31 -4.36 -1.87
N GLU A 68 -15.09 -4.04 -2.31
CA GLU A 68 -14.71 -3.99 -3.73
C GLU A 68 -15.56 -3.03 -4.58
N ASP A 69 -16.40 -2.21 -3.94
CA ASP A 69 -17.24 -1.19 -4.55
C ASP A 69 -16.63 0.19 -4.26
N TYR A 70 -15.77 0.62 -5.16
CA TYR A 70 -15.06 1.90 -5.08
C TYR A 70 -14.82 2.51 -6.46
N GLU A 71 -14.79 3.83 -6.51
CA GLU A 71 -14.36 4.59 -7.69
C GLU A 71 -12.91 5.05 -7.48
N THR A 72 -12.00 4.66 -8.36
CA THR A 72 -10.60 5.14 -8.34
C THR A 72 -10.56 6.64 -8.60
N LEU A 73 -9.72 7.38 -7.86
CA LEU A 73 -9.48 8.79 -8.14
C LEU A 73 -8.54 8.92 -9.34
N PRO A 74 -8.97 9.52 -10.47
CA PRO A 74 -8.10 9.72 -11.63
C PRO A 74 -6.84 10.49 -11.24
N ASP A 75 -5.69 9.99 -11.68
CA ASP A 75 -4.35 10.54 -11.41
C ASP A 75 -3.99 10.74 -9.92
N ALA A 76 -4.84 10.28 -9.00
CA ALA A 76 -4.77 10.53 -7.56
C ALA A 76 -4.57 12.03 -7.23
N GLU A 77 -5.23 12.92 -7.97
CA GLU A 77 -5.17 14.37 -7.77
C GLU A 77 -6.30 14.86 -6.88
N LEU A 78 -5.96 15.65 -5.86
CA LEU A 78 -6.92 16.27 -4.95
C LEU A 78 -6.36 17.57 -4.35
N THR A 79 -7.23 18.42 -3.84
CA THR A 79 -6.87 19.66 -3.13
C THR A 79 -6.51 19.38 -1.67
N SER A 80 -5.88 20.34 -1.00
CA SER A 80 -5.53 20.21 0.42
C SER A 80 -6.73 20.17 1.37
N ASP A 81 -7.89 20.64 0.92
CA ASP A 81 -9.14 20.66 1.71
C ASP A 81 -9.94 19.36 1.58
N GLU A 82 -9.64 18.56 0.56
CA GLU A 82 -10.20 17.24 0.37
C GLU A 82 -9.52 16.20 1.29
N LYS A 83 -10.21 15.08 1.47
CA LYS A 83 -9.71 13.96 2.25
C LYS A 83 -9.17 12.90 1.31
N LEU A 84 -7.95 12.43 1.56
CA LEU A 84 -7.41 11.27 0.88
C LEU A 84 -8.17 10.02 1.33
N LEU A 85 -8.85 9.36 0.39
CA LEU A 85 -9.47 8.06 0.60
C LEU A 85 -8.58 6.97 0.03
N VAL A 86 -8.32 5.93 0.82
CA VAL A 86 -7.51 4.80 0.38
C VAL A 86 -8.23 3.50 0.72
N TYR A 87 -8.38 2.64 -0.29
CA TYR A 87 -8.89 1.28 -0.16
C TYR A 87 -7.72 0.28 -0.32
N TYR A 88 -7.67 -0.75 0.53
CA TYR A 88 -6.72 -1.84 0.35
C TYR A 88 -7.16 -3.13 1.06
N ARG A 89 -6.50 -4.25 0.73
CA ARG A 89 -6.77 -5.57 1.33
C ARG A 89 -5.56 -6.10 2.11
N PRO A 90 -5.59 -6.21 3.44
CA PRO A 90 -4.60 -6.98 4.17
C PRO A 90 -4.70 -8.47 3.83
N LYS A 91 -3.55 -9.15 3.74
CA LYS A 91 -3.47 -10.61 3.63
C LYS A 91 -2.35 -11.17 4.49
N GLY A 92 -2.50 -12.42 4.91
CA GLY A 92 -1.50 -13.12 5.73
C GLY A 92 -1.47 -12.64 7.18
N HIS A 93 -2.54 -12.04 7.68
CA HIS A 93 -2.70 -11.71 9.10
C HIS A 93 -3.02 -12.96 9.93
N LYS A 94 -2.73 -12.87 11.22
CA LYS A 94 -2.92 -13.94 12.19
C LYS A 94 -4.33 -13.88 12.75
N VAL A 95 -5.07 -14.95 12.49
CA VAL A 95 -6.31 -15.25 13.17
C VAL A 95 -6.00 -16.15 14.38
N VAL A 96 -6.57 -15.81 15.53
CA VAL A 96 -6.51 -16.63 16.75
C VAL A 96 -7.91 -17.04 17.17
N ARG A 97 -8.04 -18.21 17.80
CA ARG A 97 -9.31 -18.63 18.40
C ARG A 97 -9.39 -18.10 19.82
N GLN A 98 -10.49 -17.45 20.18
CA GLN A 98 -10.79 -16.96 21.53
C GLN A 98 -12.17 -17.50 21.93
N GLY A 99 -12.19 -18.55 22.74
CA GLY A 99 -13.41 -19.30 23.02
C GLY A 99 -13.96 -19.96 21.75
N ASP A 100 -15.19 -19.60 21.39
CA ASP A 100 -15.90 -20.13 20.23
C ASP A 100 -15.76 -19.27 18.96
N GLU A 101 -15.04 -18.15 19.05
CA GLU A 101 -14.85 -17.22 17.94
C GLU A 101 -13.41 -17.21 17.41
N TYR A 102 -13.28 -16.89 16.13
CA TYR A 102 -12.04 -16.51 15.47
C TYR A 102 -11.89 -14.99 15.49
N VAL A 103 -10.71 -14.52 15.87
CA VAL A 103 -10.40 -13.09 16.03
C VAL A 103 -9.20 -12.72 15.19
N ALA A 104 -9.34 -11.69 14.36
CA ALA A 104 -8.25 -10.95 13.73
C ALA A 104 -8.15 -9.56 14.37
N HIS A 105 -6.94 -9.09 14.67
CA HIS A 105 -6.73 -7.79 15.28
C HIS A 105 -5.62 -7.01 14.56
N LEU A 106 -6.02 -5.94 13.88
CA LEU A 106 -5.15 -5.11 13.07
C LEU A 106 -5.13 -3.69 13.61
N MET A 107 -3.96 -3.08 13.66
CA MET A 107 -3.79 -1.67 13.98
C MET A 107 -3.01 -0.98 12.87
N GLN A 108 -3.40 0.23 12.51
CA GLN A 108 -2.74 0.98 11.45
C GLN A 108 -2.33 2.37 11.90
N ASP A 109 -1.11 2.75 11.56
CA ASP A 109 -0.69 4.16 11.52
C ASP A 109 -0.75 4.66 10.07
N GLY A 110 -0.90 5.97 9.89
CA GLY A 110 -0.79 6.63 8.58
C GLY A 110 0.19 7.78 8.64
N GLN A 111 0.97 7.97 7.58
CA GLN A 111 1.83 9.15 7.46
C GLN A 111 1.97 9.62 6.01
N VAL A 112 2.24 10.90 5.84
CA VAL A 112 2.44 11.54 4.53
C VAL A 112 3.84 12.16 4.49
N ARG A 113 4.52 11.95 3.36
CA ARG A 113 5.83 12.55 3.04
C ARG A 113 5.82 13.03 1.59
N ARG A 114 6.69 13.98 1.24
CA ARG A 114 6.90 14.33 -0.17
C ARG A 114 7.47 13.15 -0.93
N LEU A 115 7.12 13.03 -2.21
CA LEU A 115 7.61 11.96 -3.07
C LEU A 115 9.15 11.88 -3.03
N GLY A 116 9.67 10.70 -2.72
CA GLY A 116 11.12 10.45 -2.63
C GLY A 116 11.82 11.05 -1.40
N GLN A 117 11.10 11.75 -0.52
CA GLN A 117 11.66 12.33 0.70
C GLN A 117 11.39 11.47 1.92
N LYS A 118 12.33 11.47 2.88
CA LYS A 118 12.21 10.74 4.14
C LYS A 118 11.50 11.53 5.25
N LYS A 119 11.42 12.85 5.12
CA LYS A 119 10.82 13.71 6.14
C LYS A 119 9.29 13.54 6.13
N VAL A 120 8.76 13.08 7.26
CA VAL A 120 7.32 13.00 7.49
C VAL A 120 6.75 14.40 7.71
N LEU A 121 5.67 14.72 7.01
CA LEU A 121 4.97 15.99 7.09
C LEU A 121 3.73 15.89 7.97
N LEU A 122 2.94 14.83 7.78
CA LEU A 122 1.76 14.53 8.58
C LEU A 122 1.86 13.10 9.09
N ARG A 123 1.41 12.87 10.32
CA ARG A 123 1.33 11.53 10.91
C ARG A 123 0.07 11.42 11.75
N LYS A 124 -0.61 10.28 11.63
CA LYS A 124 -1.72 9.88 12.49
C LYS A 124 -1.42 8.49 13.03
N ALA A 125 -1.03 8.43 14.30
CA ALA A 125 -0.90 7.17 15.03
C ALA A 125 -2.29 6.60 15.31
N LYS A 126 -2.42 5.27 15.35
CA LYS A 126 -3.70 4.58 15.57
C LYS A 126 -4.81 5.15 14.69
N LEU A 127 -4.51 5.34 13.39
CA LEU A 127 -5.49 5.74 12.40
C LEU A 127 -6.65 4.74 12.34
N LEU A 128 -6.32 3.46 12.53
CA LEU A 128 -7.25 2.35 12.62
C LEU A 128 -6.85 1.43 13.78
N ASP A 129 -7.85 0.93 14.49
CA ASP A 129 -7.76 -0.20 15.42
C ASP A 129 -8.98 -1.07 15.12
N TYR A 130 -8.77 -2.23 14.49
CA TYR A 130 -9.80 -3.05 13.88
C TYR A 130 -9.73 -4.48 14.42
N GLU A 131 -10.83 -4.92 15.02
CA GLU A 131 -11.00 -6.27 15.54
C GLU A 131 -12.19 -6.92 14.82
N ALA A 132 -11.92 -8.00 14.08
CA ALA A 132 -12.94 -8.82 13.43
C ALA A 132 -13.16 -10.08 14.26
N LYS A 133 -14.42 -10.36 14.62
CA LYS A 133 -14.85 -11.59 15.30
C LYS A 133 -15.86 -12.32 14.44
N SER A 134 -15.71 -13.63 14.31
CA SER A 134 -16.66 -14.48 13.61
C SER A 134 -16.51 -15.93 14.08
N ASP A 135 -17.59 -16.69 13.95
CA ASP A 135 -17.62 -18.15 14.08
C ASP A 135 -16.77 -18.88 13.01
N ILE A 136 -16.44 -18.21 11.90
CA ILE A 136 -15.49 -18.66 10.88
C ILE A 136 -14.26 -17.73 10.81
N PRO A 137 -13.09 -18.21 10.35
CA PRO A 137 -11.90 -17.35 10.22
C PRO A 137 -12.13 -16.14 9.29
N PRO A 138 -11.90 -14.89 9.76
CA PRO A 138 -12.04 -13.70 8.94
C PRO A 138 -10.82 -13.49 8.03
N ASP A 139 -10.75 -14.25 6.93
CA ASP A 139 -9.63 -14.21 5.96
C ASP A 139 -9.78 -13.11 4.89
N GLU A 140 -10.98 -12.56 4.75
CA GLU A 140 -11.31 -11.47 3.83
C GLU A 140 -11.61 -10.20 4.59
N ILE A 141 -10.55 -9.43 4.85
CA ILE A 141 -10.64 -8.10 5.44
C ILE A 141 -10.30 -7.09 4.35
N TYR A 142 -11.04 -6.00 4.33
CA TYR A 142 -10.76 -4.81 3.53
C TYR A 142 -10.75 -3.59 4.45
N ILE A 143 -9.91 -2.62 4.12
CA ILE A 143 -9.75 -1.43 4.94
C ILE A 143 -9.99 -0.20 4.09
N ARG A 144 -10.87 0.67 4.60
CA ARG A 144 -11.10 2.02 4.11
C ARG A 144 -10.42 3.00 5.06
N ASN A 145 -9.50 3.79 4.53
CA ASN A 145 -8.90 4.90 5.25
C ASN A 145 -9.39 6.24 4.74
N THR A 146 -9.39 7.20 5.66
CA THR A 146 -9.61 8.62 5.36
C THR A 146 -8.53 9.43 6.07
N PHE A 147 -7.76 10.20 5.32
CA PHE A 147 -6.66 11.01 5.84
C PHE A 147 -6.81 12.48 5.43
N SER A 148 -6.69 13.40 6.39
CA SER A 148 -6.78 14.84 6.11
C SER A 148 -5.48 15.36 5.50
N LEU A 149 -5.58 16.17 4.45
CA LEU A 149 -4.43 16.78 3.75
C LEU A 149 -4.25 18.26 4.09
N LYS A 150 -5.01 18.77 5.07
CA LYS A 150 -5.03 20.19 5.41
C LYS A 150 -3.63 20.71 5.73
N GLY A 151 -3.26 21.80 5.07
CA GLY A 151 -1.96 22.46 5.25
C GLY A 151 -0.82 21.89 4.40
N LEU A 152 -1.07 20.87 3.57
CA LEU A 152 -0.10 20.47 2.56
C LEU A 152 -0.11 21.44 1.39
N PRO A 153 1.05 21.97 0.97
CA PRO A 153 1.13 22.78 -0.25
C PRO A 153 0.96 21.89 -1.49
N PRO A 154 0.64 22.47 -2.66
CA PRO A 154 0.64 21.73 -3.92
C PRO A 154 1.96 21.00 -4.18
N GLY A 155 1.87 19.78 -4.71
CA GLY A 155 3.03 18.92 -4.99
C GLY A 155 2.71 17.42 -4.96
N GLU A 156 3.74 16.61 -5.13
CA GLU A 156 3.64 15.14 -5.15
C GLU A 156 4.04 14.53 -3.81
N TYR A 157 3.27 13.53 -3.38
CA TYR A 157 3.37 12.94 -2.06
C TYR A 157 3.26 11.41 -2.11
N GLU A 158 3.72 10.79 -1.03
CA GLU A 158 3.50 9.39 -0.72
C GLU A 158 2.75 9.31 0.62
N TYR A 159 1.69 8.52 0.64
CA TYR A 159 0.98 8.12 1.86
C TYR A 159 1.41 6.71 2.24
N ASP A 160 2.06 6.56 3.39
CA ASP A 160 2.50 5.28 3.90
C ASP A 160 1.43 4.70 4.85
N MET A 161 0.97 3.49 4.54
CA MET A 161 0.07 2.67 5.36
C MET A 161 0.92 1.70 6.18
N ILE A 162 1.00 1.91 7.48
CA ILE A 162 1.83 1.09 8.37
C ILE A 162 0.89 0.18 9.17
N LEU A 163 0.70 -1.04 8.68
CA LEU A 163 -0.22 -2.02 9.25
C LEU A 163 0.50 -2.96 10.21
N LYS A 164 -0.11 -3.20 11.36
CA LYS A 164 0.38 -4.07 12.44
C LYS A 164 -0.64 -5.16 12.69
N ASP A 165 -0.16 -6.40 12.78
CA ASP A 165 -0.94 -7.54 13.23
C ASP A 165 -0.64 -7.80 14.71
N LEU A 166 -1.63 -7.53 15.56
CA LEU A 166 -1.49 -7.60 17.01
C LEU A 166 -1.59 -9.03 17.55
N ASN A 167 -2.06 -9.97 16.74
CA ASN A 167 -2.16 -11.39 17.09
C ASN A 167 -0.88 -12.17 16.79
N ALA A 168 0.01 -11.64 15.94
CA ALA A 168 1.28 -12.29 15.60
C ALA A 168 2.28 -12.24 16.78
N LYS A 169 2.90 -13.40 17.07
CA LYS A 169 3.91 -13.61 18.14
C LYS A 169 5.18 -14.23 17.56
N PRO A 170 6.38 -14.04 18.16
CA PRO A 170 6.67 -13.32 19.40
C PRO A 170 6.77 -11.79 19.26
N ALA A 171 6.70 -11.25 18.04
CA ALA A 171 6.65 -9.82 17.78
C ALA A 171 5.43 -9.48 16.91
N THR A 172 4.81 -8.32 17.17
CA THR A 172 3.84 -7.70 16.26
C THR A 172 4.45 -7.59 14.87
N VAL A 173 3.87 -8.28 13.89
CA VAL A 173 4.34 -8.18 12.51
C VAL A 173 3.84 -6.87 11.95
N THR A 174 4.75 -6.08 11.36
CA THR A 174 4.44 -4.79 10.76
C THR A 174 4.80 -4.82 9.28
N VAL A 175 3.91 -4.32 8.43
CA VAL A 175 4.16 -4.09 7.01
C VAL A 175 3.85 -2.63 6.68
N THR A 176 4.65 -2.06 5.79
CA THR A 176 4.42 -0.72 5.25
C THR A 176 4.28 -0.83 3.74
N GLU A 177 3.20 -0.26 3.21
CA GLU A 177 3.06 0.00 1.78
C GLU A 177 2.74 1.47 1.55
N SER A 178 3.00 1.97 0.35
CA SER A 178 2.81 3.38 0.01
C SER A 178 1.98 3.55 -1.25
N VAL A 179 1.13 4.58 -1.27
CA VAL A 179 0.46 5.07 -2.49
C VAL A 179 0.91 6.48 -2.82
N LYS A 180 1.00 6.78 -4.11
CA LYS A 180 1.31 8.12 -4.60
C LYS A 180 0.02 8.91 -4.78
N PHE A 181 0.09 10.21 -4.50
CA PHE A 181 -0.98 11.15 -4.78
C PHE A 181 -0.39 12.56 -4.99
N ARG A 182 -1.20 13.46 -5.55
CA ARG A 182 -0.79 14.85 -5.80
C ARG A 182 -1.78 15.81 -5.16
N VAL A 183 -1.25 16.79 -4.44
CA VAL A 183 -2.01 17.94 -3.98
C VAL A 183 -1.98 19.01 -5.06
N VAL A 184 -3.14 19.46 -5.52
CA VAL A 184 -3.28 20.56 -6.49
C VAL A 184 -3.85 21.81 -5.82
N ALA A 185 -3.63 22.97 -6.43
CA ALA A 185 -4.24 24.20 -5.97
C ALA A 185 -5.77 24.12 -6.08
N ALA A 186 -6.49 24.65 -5.09
CA ALA A 186 -7.94 24.76 -5.17
C ALA A 186 -8.31 25.61 -6.39
N LYS A 187 -9.21 25.11 -7.24
CA LYS A 187 -9.83 25.93 -8.27
C LYS A 187 -10.74 26.93 -7.57
N LEU A 188 -10.48 28.23 -7.78
CA LEU A 188 -11.45 29.26 -7.38
C LEU A 188 -12.77 28.95 -8.10
N PRO A 189 -13.92 28.99 -7.41
CA PRO A 189 -15.20 28.87 -8.09
C PRO A 189 -15.26 29.95 -9.16
N GLU A 190 -15.53 29.52 -10.39
CA GLU A 190 -15.74 30.44 -11.50
C GLU A 190 -16.88 31.36 -11.08
N ALA A 191 -16.59 32.66 -10.96
CA ALA A 191 -17.54 33.64 -10.45
C ALA A 191 -18.83 33.49 -11.25
N GLU A 192 -19.90 33.06 -10.58
CA GLU A 192 -21.22 32.89 -11.19
C GLU A 192 -21.51 34.14 -12.00
N ALA A 193 -21.58 33.99 -13.33
CA ALA A 193 -21.95 35.05 -14.23
C ALA A 193 -23.30 35.59 -13.75
N GLN A 194 -23.28 36.80 -13.19
CA GLN A 194 -24.50 37.42 -12.65
C GLN A 194 -25.57 37.39 -13.74
N PRO A 195 -26.79 36.92 -13.44
CA PRO A 195 -27.86 36.93 -14.43
C PRO A 195 -28.09 38.38 -14.85
N GLU A 196 -27.84 38.67 -16.13
CA GLU A 196 -28.09 39.97 -16.74
C GLU A 196 -29.51 40.43 -16.36
N THR A 197 -29.60 41.50 -15.58
CA THR A 197 -30.84 42.15 -15.24
C THR A 197 -31.44 42.74 -16.51
N LYS A 198 -32.36 41.98 -17.14
CA LYS A 198 -33.19 42.49 -18.25
C LYS A 198 -33.87 43.79 -17.80
N PRO A 199 -33.69 44.93 -18.51
CA PRO A 199 -34.40 46.15 -18.17
C PRO A 199 -35.90 45.94 -18.42
N ARG A 200 -36.71 46.14 -17.37
CA ARG A 200 -38.17 46.22 -17.48
C ARG A 200 -38.52 47.44 -18.33
N SER A 201 -38.84 47.22 -19.60
CA SER A 201 -39.42 48.25 -20.47
C SER A 201 -40.79 48.65 -19.91
N GLY A 202 -40.96 49.96 -19.67
CA GLY A 202 -42.15 50.53 -19.04
C GLY A 202 -43.44 50.31 -19.83
N ALA A 203 -44.52 50.12 -19.08
CA ALA A 203 -45.87 50.37 -19.56
C ALA A 203 -46.31 51.73 -18.99
N ARG A 204 -46.51 52.70 -19.88
CA ARG A 204 -47.27 53.93 -19.61
C ARG A 204 -48.75 53.55 -19.57
N PHE A 205 -49.46 54.06 -18.55
CA PHE A 205 -50.91 54.20 -18.54
C PHE A 205 -51.25 55.69 -18.69
#